data_AF-A0A1S0ZG20-F1
#
_entry.id   AF-A0A1S0ZG20-F1
#
_cell.length_a   1.000
_cell.length_b   1.000
_cell.length_c   1.000
_cell.angle_alpha   90.00
_cell.angle_beta   90.00
_cell.angle_gamma   90.00
#
_symmetry.space_group_name_H-M   'P 1'
#
loop_
_entity.id
_entity.type
_entity.pdbx_description
1 polymer ?
#
loop_
_entity_poly.entity_id
_entity_poly.type
_entity_poly.pdbx_seq_one_letter_code
_entity_poly.pdbx_strand_id
1 'polypeptide(L)'
;MKKRKFAIFSLLIVLLLSFSGFQYYKYQRVHNIFDEIYYEESDYHNYTFLWKGRAFYKLKSLKFVDNDSQEISIHSIDYKSVDLPNTIQSLGYYFYFGFQEMTKVGIEMRLRLPDTETTINVDYLYDVNNQQLERFMWYHDEKSVRYYHQSQVEAFLTEHGKTADEIRREADEILRHKVLADWTSIYASRFSLDNWGEVTVKDIWRTE
;
A
#
# COMPACT_ATOMS: atom_id res chain seq x y z
N MET A 1 -51.94 0.48 -17.40
CA MET A 1 -50.88 -0.55 -17.36
C MET A 1 -49.67 -0.23 -18.26
N LYS A 2 -49.84 0.17 -19.53
CA LYS A 2 -48.71 0.49 -20.44
C LYS A 2 -47.77 1.62 -19.95
N LYS A 3 -48.31 2.73 -19.43
CA LYS A 3 -47.51 3.85 -18.89
C LYS A 3 -46.66 3.47 -17.67
N ARG A 4 -47.19 2.61 -16.78
CA ARG A 4 -46.43 2.07 -15.62
C ARG A 4 -45.31 1.14 -16.07
N LYS A 5 -45.54 0.28 -17.05
CA LYS A 5 -44.50 -0.59 -17.64
C LYS A 5 -43.40 0.23 -18.32
N PHE A 6 -43.77 1.30 -19.04
CA PHE A 6 -42.80 2.22 -19.65
C PHE A 6 -41.97 2.97 -18.60
N ALA A 7 -42.60 3.47 -17.53
CA ALA A 7 -41.88 4.15 -16.44
C ALA A 7 -40.88 3.22 -15.72
N ILE A 8 -41.26 1.96 -15.46
CA ILE A 8 -40.35 0.96 -14.86
C ILE A 8 -39.18 0.67 -15.81
N PHE A 9 -39.45 0.52 -17.11
CA PHE A 9 -38.41 0.29 -18.11
C PHE A 9 -37.44 1.46 -18.22
N SER A 10 -37.94 2.70 -18.24
CA SER A 10 -37.11 3.91 -18.21
C SER A 10 -36.26 3.99 -16.95
N LEU A 11 -36.82 3.68 -15.78
CA LEU A 11 -36.08 3.66 -14.52
C LEU A 11 -34.94 2.63 -14.56
N LEU A 12 -35.22 1.44 -15.11
CA LEU A 12 -34.23 0.38 -15.24
C LEU A 12 -33.08 0.78 -16.18
N ILE A 13 -33.37 1.47 -17.28
CA ILE A 13 -32.33 2.02 -18.17
C ILE A 13 -31.46 3.04 -17.43
N VAL A 14 -32.06 3.98 -16.70
CA VAL A 14 -31.31 4.98 -15.94
C VAL A 14 -30.40 4.32 -14.92
N LEU A 15 -30.91 3.31 -14.18
CA LEU A 15 -30.12 2.55 -13.23
C LEU A 15 -28.95 1.82 -13.89
N LEU A 16 -29.16 1.20 -15.06
CA LEU A 16 -28.09 0.53 -15.81
C LEU A 16 -27.03 1.52 -16.29
N LEU A 17 -27.44 2.69 -16.81
CA LEU A 17 -26.52 3.73 -17.27
C LEU A 17 -25.70 4.32 -16.12
N SER A 18 -26.34 4.61 -14.98
CA SER A 18 -25.66 5.08 -13.77
C SER A 18 -24.68 4.05 -13.26
N PHE A 19 -25.08 2.77 -13.23
CA PHE A 19 -24.19 1.68 -12.81
C PHE A 19 -23.00 1.51 -13.78
N SER A 20 -23.24 1.52 -15.09
CA SER A 20 -22.16 1.43 -16.08
C SER A 20 -21.22 2.63 -16.02
N GLY A 21 -21.75 3.84 -15.83
CA GLY A 21 -20.96 5.06 -15.69
C GLY A 21 -20.07 5.02 -14.44
N PHE A 22 -20.61 4.52 -13.33
CA PHE A 22 -19.84 4.31 -12.10
C PHE A 22 -18.73 3.26 -12.27
N GLN A 23 -19.03 2.11 -12.89
CA GLN A 23 -18.03 1.09 -13.17
C GLN A 23 -16.93 1.61 -14.11
N TYR A 24 -17.31 2.37 -15.13
CA TYR A 24 -16.37 3.02 -16.05
C TYR A 24 -15.47 4.01 -15.31
N TYR A 25 -16.02 4.86 -14.44
CA TYR A 25 -15.23 5.76 -13.59
C TYR A 25 -14.23 5.00 -12.72
N LYS A 26 -14.65 3.91 -12.05
CA LYS A 26 -13.76 3.06 -11.25
C LYS A 26 -12.64 2.44 -12.09
N TYR A 27 -12.95 2.04 -13.31
CA TYR A 27 -11.97 1.48 -14.24
C TYR A 27 -10.94 2.52 -14.68
N GLN A 28 -11.38 3.73 -15.03
CA GLN A 28 -10.52 4.78 -15.56
C GLN A 28 -9.55 5.37 -14.53
N ARG A 29 -9.93 5.44 -13.25
CA ARG A 29 -9.04 6.00 -12.22
C ARG A 29 -7.89 5.06 -11.79
N VAL A 30 -7.96 3.78 -12.16
CA VAL A 30 -6.98 2.76 -11.77
C VAL A 30 -6.01 2.49 -12.93
N HIS A 31 -4.76 2.91 -12.75
CA HIS A 31 -3.70 2.81 -13.76
C HIS A 31 -2.59 1.83 -13.39
N ASN A 32 -2.44 1.56 -12.10
CA ASN A 32 -1.49 0.58 -11.57
C ASN A 32 -2.03 -0.16 -10.33
N ILE A 33 -1.27 -1.14 -9.86
CA ILE A 33 -1.64 -2.00 -8.72
C ILE A 33 -1.74 -1.22 -7.40
N PHE A 34 -0.99 -0.13 -7.25
CA PHE A 34 -1.03 0.69 -6.04
C PHE A 34 -2.28 1.58 -6.01
N ASP A 35 -2.77 2.04 -7.17
CA ASP A 35 -4.11 2.65 -7.28
C ASP A 35 -5.20 1.66 -6.86
N GLU A 36 -5.12 0.38 -7.26
CA GLU A 36 -6.10 -0.63 -6.85
C GLU A 36 -6.14 -0.79 -5.34
N ILE A 37 -4.97 -0.94 -4.71
CA ILE A 37 -4.84 -1.08 -3.27
C ILE A 37 -5.39 0.17 -2.57
N TYR A 38 -5.01 1.37 -3.04
CA TYR A 38 -5.45 2.64 -2.47
C TYR A 38 -6.97 2.83 -2.58
N TYR A 39 -7.54 2.72 -3.78
CA TYR A 39 -8.94 3.01 -4.01
C TYR A 39 -9.88 1.95 -3.42
N GLU A 40 -9.48 0.68 -3.38
CA GLU A 40 -10.32 -0.34 -2.73
C GLU A 40 -10.40 -0.09 -1.22
N GLU A 41 -9.30 0.32 -0.60
CA GLU A 41 -9.29 0.65 0.82
C GLU A 41 -9.97 2.00 1.11
N SER A 42 -9.69 3.04 0.31
CA SER A 42 -10.31 4.37 0.44
C SER A 42 -11.83 4.33 0.20
N ASP A 43 -12.29 3.57 -0.80
CA ASP A 43 -13.72 3.39 -1.05
C ASP A 43 -14.42 2.71 0.13
N TYR A 44 -13.76 1.74 0.79
CA TYR A 44 -14.30 1.06 1.98
C TYR A 44 -14.54 2.02 3.14
N HIS A 45 -13.63 2.97 3.37
CA HIS A 45 -13.77 3.97 4.44
C HIS A 45 -14.75 5.12 4.09
N ASN A 46 -14.79 5.54 2.82
CA ASN A 46 -15.65 6.65 2.39
C ASN A 46 -17.10 6.25 2.16
N TYR A 47 -17.32 5.05 1.61
CA TYR A 47 -18.65 4.56 1.27
C TYR A 47 -18.75 3.14 1.80
N THR A 48 -19.47 2.97 2.92
CA THR A 48 -19.95 1.67 3.38
C THR A 48 -21.04 1.15 2.44
N PHE A 49 -20.72 1.04 1.14
CA PHE A 49 -21.69 0.79 0.08
C PHE A 49 -22.16 -0.67 0.15
N LEU A 50 -23.13 -0.85 1.03
CA LEU A 50 -24.18 -1.85 1.19
C LEU A 50 -23.81 -3.34 1.20
N TRP A 51 -22.73 -3.83 0.58
CA TRP A 51 -22.49 -5.27 0.49
C TRP A 51 -21.02 -5.69 0.30
N LYS A 52 -20.05 -4.76 0.23
CA LYS A 52 -18.64 -5.09 0.00
C LYS A 52 -17.84 -5.02 1.30
N GLY A 53 -17.34 -6.17 1.76
CA GLY A 53 -16.38 -6.23 2.87
C GLY A 53 -14.99 -5.74 2.44
N ARG A 54 -14.22 -5.18 3.37
CA ARG A 54 -12.82 -4.77 3.18
C ARG A 54 -12.02 -5.92 2.54
N ALA A 55 -11.35 -5.68 1.42
CA ALA A 55 -10.63 -6.73 0.69
C ALA A 55 -9.62 -7.46 1.60
N PHE A 56 -8.89 -6.69 2.40
CA PHE A 56 -7.89 -7.20 3.34
C PHE A 56 -8.45 -8.17 4.41
N TYR A 57 -9.75 -8.17 4.72
CA TYR A 57 -10.32 -9.16 5.66
C TYR A 57 -10.20 -10.60 5.17
N LYS A 58 -9.96 -10.82 3.87
CA LYS A 58 -9.70 -12.14 3.31
C LYS A 58 -8.33 -12.70 3.72
N LEU A 59 -7.37 -11.85 4.11
CA LEU A 59 -6.05 -12.26 4.61
C LEU A 59 -6.07 -12.33 6.14
N LYS A 60 -6.11 -13.55 6.66
CA LYS A 60 -6.12 -13.80 8.12
C LYS A 60 -4.79 -13.46 8.80
N SER A 61 -3.70 -13.35 8.04
CA SER A 61 -2.37 -12.97 8.51
C SER A 61 -2.23 -11.49 8.83
N LEU A 62 -3.26 -10.68 8.58
CA LEU A 62 -3.24 -9.25 8.82
C LEU A 62 -3.91 -8.88 10.15
N LYS A 63 -3.42 -7.79 10.74
CA LYS A 63 -3.97 -7.09 11.89
C LYS A 63 -4.30 -5.67 11.46
N PHE A 64 -5.52 -5.25 11.74
CA PHE A 64 -5.99 -3.89 11.44
C PHE A 64 -5.70 -2.99 12.64
N VAL A 65 -5.05 -1.86 12.37
CA VAL A 65 -4.75 -0.82 13.33
C VAL A 65 -5.43 0.45 12.82
N ASP A 66 -6.74 0.50 13.04
CA ASP A 66 -7.53 1.70 12.80
C ASP A 66 -7.43 2.54 14.08
N ASN A 67 -6.67 3.64 14.04
CA ASN A 67 -6.56 4.56 15.16
C ASN A 67 -7.69 5.58 15.06
N ASP A 68 -8.71 5.46 15.90
CA ASP A 68 -9.86 6.38 15.96
C ASP A 68 -9.48 7.80 16.43
N SER A 69 -8.20 8.05 16.79
CA SER A 69 -7.73 9.39 17.15
C SER A 69 -7.65 10.29 15.93
N GLN A 70 -8.39 11.39 15.94
CA GLN A 70 -8.44 12.41 14.87
C GLN A 70 -7.08 13.08 14.55
N GLU A 71 -6.03 12.90 15.35
CA GLU A 71 -4.77 13.62 15.19
C GLU A 71 -3.82 13.02 14.15
N ILE A 72 -3.95 11.74 13.83
CA ILE A 72 -3.12 11.05 12.83
C ILE A 72 -4.04 10.10 12.06
N SER A 73 -4.68 10.59 11.01
CA SER A 73 -5.59 9.80 10.15
C SER A 73 -4.82 8.84 9.23
N ILE A 74 -3.92 8.06 9.82
CA ILE A 74 -3.19 6.99 9.19
C ILE A 74 -3.95 5.71 9.54
N HIS A 75 -4.57 5.10 8.54
CA HIS A 75 -5.10 3.75 8.66
C HIS A 75 -3.96 2.78 8.39
N SER A 76 -3.69 1.86 9.31
CA SER A 76 -2.61 0.90 9.15
C SER A 76 -3.10 -0.54 9.14
N ILE A 77 -2.46 -1.37 8.33
CA ILE A 77 -2.74 -2.80 8.20
C ILE A 77 -1.40 -3.53 8.29
N ASP A 78 -1.17 -4.20 9.40
CA ASP A 78 0.10 -4.85 9.69
C ASP A 78 0.02 -6.35 9.44
N TYR A 79 1.09 -6.95 8.96
CA TYR A 79 1.25 -8.40 9.02
C TYR A 79 1.50 -8.83 10.46
N LYS A 80 0.85 -9.91 10.88
CA LYS A 80 1.12 -10.53 12.18
C LYS A 80 2.55 -11.08 12.18
N SER A 81 3.32 -10.75 13.20
CA SER A 81 4.73 -11.15 13.31
C SER A 81 4.95 -12.67 13.23
N VAL A 82 4.00 -13.48 13.73
CA VAL A 82 4.05 -14.95 13.65
C VAL A 82 4.00 -15.49 12.22
N ASP A 83 3.47 -14.71 11.28
CA ASP A 83 3.33 -15.09 9.87
C ASP A 83 4.47 -14.53 9.00
N LEU A 84 5.46 -13.86 9.61
CA LEU A 84 6.63 -13.29 8.93
C LEU A 84 7.88 -14.14 9.18
N PRO A 85 8.76 -14.30 8.16
CA PRO A 85 10.09 -14.87 8.37
C PRO A 85 10.88 -14.05 9.40
N ASN A 86 11.80 -14.70 10.13
CA ASN A 86 12.63 -14.03 11.14
C ASN A 86 13.43 -12.84 10.59
N THR A 87 13.77 -12.83 9.30
CA THR A 87 14.49 -11.73 8.65
C THR A 87 13.65 -10.45 8.52
N ILE A 88 12.32 -10.53 8.71
CA ILE A 88 11.39 -9.41 8.64
C ILE A 88 10.82 -9.17 10.04
N GLN A 89 11.24 -8.08 10.68
CA GLN A 89 10.73 -7.71 12.01
C GLN A 89 9.29 -7.21 11.93
N SER A 90 8.99 -6.39 10.93
CA SER A 90 7.62 -5.91 10.67
C SER A 90 7.42 -5.61 9.20
N LEU A 91 6.17 -5.76 8.76
CA LEU A 91 5.71 -5.45 7.42
C LEU A 91 4.27 -4.94 7.54
N GLY A 92 3.92 -3.88 6.84
CA GLY A 92 2.57 -3.35 6.89
C GLY A 92 2.30 -2.30 5.83
N TYR A 93 1.02 -1.98 5.69
CA TYR A 93 0.52 -0.88 4.87
C TYR A 93 0.12 0.27 5.79
N TYR A 94 0.27 1.50 5.30
CA TYR A 94 -0.27 2.69 5.92
C TYR A 94 -0.92 3.57 4.86
N PHE A 95 -2.07 4.17 5.16
CA PHE A 95 -2.86 4.89 4.17
C PHE A 95 -3.16 6.32 4.60
N TYR A 96 -3.08 7.24 3.63
CA TYR A 96 -3.51 8.63 3.75
C TYR A 96 -4.70 8.90 2.83
N PHE A 97 -5.89 9.07 3.41
CA PHE A 97 -7.12 9.36 2.66
C PHE A 97 -7.42 10.86 2.59
N GLY A 98 -6.47 11.66 2.12
CA GLY A 98 -6.63 13.12 1.98
C GLY A 98 -6.25 13.91 3.24
N PHE A 99 -5.53 13.30 4.18
CA PHE A 99 -4.93 14.02 5.31
C PHE A 99 -3.89 15.02 4.83
N GLN A 100 -4.06 16.30 5.15
CA GLN A 100 -3.15 17.36 4.65
C GLN A 100 -2.99 17.31 3.12
N GLU A 101 -4.07 17.03 2.39
CA GLU A 101 -4.08 16.87 0.92
C GLU A 101 -3.27 15.66 0.40
N MET A 102 -2.76 14.81 1.30
CA MET A 102 -2.02 13.61 0.92
C MET A 102 -2.96 12.45 0.57
N THR A 103 -2.86 11.98 -0.67
CA THR A 103 -3.53 10.77 -1.17
C THR A 103 -2.46 9.73 -1.48
N LYS A 104 -2.06 8.99 -0.44
CA LYS A 104 -0.90 8.10 -0.50
C LYS A 104 -1.19 6.74 0.12
N VAL A 105 -0.53 5.71 -0.38
CA VAL A 105 -0.39 4.42 0.31
C VAL A 105 1.08 4.12 0.49
N GLY A 106 1.44 3.78 1.72
CA GLY A 106 2.77 3.40 2.11
C GLY A 106 2.85 1.93 2.46
N ILE A 107 4.01 1.33 2.22
CA ILE A 107 4.38 -0.01 2.67
C ILE A 107 5.69 0.14 3.45
N GLU A 108 5.62 -0.08 4.76
CA GLU A 108 6.80 -0.07 5.63
C GLU A 108 7.30 -1.50 5.82
N MET A 109 8.58 -1.70 5.56
CA MET A 109 9.30 -2.94 5.84
C MET A 109 10.40 -2.66 6.84
N ARG A 110 10.51 -3.49 7.87
CA ARG A 110 11.63 -3.46 8.81
C ARG A 110 12.38 -4.77 8.74
N LEU A 111 13.58 -4.73 8.15
CA LEU A 111 14.39 -5.90 7.86
C LEU A 111 15.49 -6.03 8.91
N ARG A 112 15.70 -7.25 9.42
CA ARG A 112 16.80 -7.53 10.35
C ARG A 112 18.10 -7.71 9.59
N LEU A 113 19.15 -7.07 10.09
CA LEU A 113 20.50 -7.27 9.58
C LEU A 113 21.06 -8.61 10.10
N PRO A 114 21.97 -9.26 9.33
CA PRO A 114 22.49 -10.59 9.69
C PRO A 114 23.02 -10.65 11.12
N ASP A 115 22.69 -11.73 11.83
CA ASP A 115 23.20 -12.05 13.16
C ASP A 115 23.01 -10.96 14.24
N THR A 116 22.04 -10.05 14.06
CA THR A 116 21.75 -8.95 15.00
C THR A 116 20.26 -8.76 15.23
N GLU A 117 19.90 -8.06 16.32
CA GLU A 117 18.55 -7.51 16.50
C GLU A 117 18.37 -6.17 15.75
N THR A 118 19.45 -5.64 15.18
CA THR A 118 19.50 -4.36 14.45
C THR A 118 18.67 -4.45 13.17
N THR A 119 17.97 -3.37 12.84
CA THR A 119 17.10 -3.32 11.66
C THR A 119 17.34 -2.12 10.78
N ILE A 120 17.06 -2.30 9.49
CA ILE A 120 16.93 -1.24 8.49
C ILE A 120 15.47 -1.15 8.06
N ASN A 121 14.95 0.06 7.95
CA ASN A 121 13.62 0.31 7.42
C ASN A 121 13.71 0.62 5.93
N VAL A 122 12.81 0.02 5.15
CA VAL A 122 12.60 0.33 3.74
C VAL A 122 11.13 0.68 3.57
N ASP A 123 10.86 1.91 3.12
CA ASP A 123 9.52 2.41 2.86
C ASP A 123 9.29 2.54 1.36
N TYR A 124 8.12 2.09 0.91
CA TYR A 124 7.58 2.41 -0.42
C TYR A 124 6.37 3.31 -0.23
N LEU A 125 6.46 4.57 -0.65
CA LEU A 125 5.37 5.54 -0.58
C LEU A 125 4.85 5.83 -1.99
N TYR A 126 3.67 5.33 -2.30
CA TYR A 126 2.97 5.62 -3.54
C TYR A 126 2.13 6.89 -3.40
N ASP A 127 2.31 7.82 -4.31
CA ASP A 127 1.47 9.02 -4.45
C ASP A 127 0.49 8.84 -5.62
N VAL A 128 -0.80 8.83 -5.27
CA VAL A 128 -1.90 8.56 -6.21
C VAL A 128 -2.06 9.69 -7.23
N ASN A 129 -1.68 10.92 -6.87
CA ASN A 129 -1.90 12.09 -7.73
C ASN A 129 -0.91 12.14 -8.90
N ASN A 130 0.31 11.62 -8.72
CA ASN A 130 1.37 11.64 -9.73
C ASN A 130 1.85 10.25 -10.17
N GLN A 131 1.25 9.17 -9.63
CA GLN A 131 1.55 7.78 -9.98
C GLN A 131 3.01 7.39 -9.76
N GLN A 132 3.64 7.98 -8.74
CA GLN A 132 5.03 7.76 -8.39
C GLN A 132 5.15 6.95 -7.10
N LEU A 133 5.96 5.89 -7.15
CA LEU A 133 6.37 5.11 -6.00
C LEU A 133 7.77 5.54 -5.55
N GLU A 134 7.84 6.25 -4.43
CA GLU A 134 9.10 6.67 -3.81
C GLU A 134 9.58 5.62 -2.82
N ARG A 135 10.87 5.26 -2.91
CA ARG A 135 11.51 4.33 -2.00
C ARG A 135 12.52 5.04 -1.11
N PHE A 136 12.45 4.78 0.20
CA PHE A 136 13.32 5.38 1.20
C PHE A 136 13.97 4.29 2.04
N MET A 137 15.20 4.53 2.49
CA MET A 137 15.88 3.70 3.48
C MET A 137 16.31 4.55 4.66
N TRP A 138 16.08 4.05 5.87
CA TRP A 138 16.47 4.73 7.10
C TRP A 138 16.60 3.73 8.25
N TYR A 139 17.32 4.09 9.30
CA TYR A 139 17.45 3.26 10.50
C TYR A 139 17.33 4.09 11.77
N HIS A 140 17.13 3.39 12.89
CA HIS A 140 17.28 3.95 14.23
C HIS A 140 18.57 3.44 14.87
N ASP A 141 19.32 4.33 15.53
CA ASP A 141 20.40 3.90 16.41
C ASP A 141 19.85 3.36 17.75
N GLU A 142 20.76 2.90 18.61
CA GLU A 142 20.44 2.42 19.97
C GLU A 142 19.73 3.48 20.84
N LYS A 143 19.89 4.77 20.50
CA LYS A 143 19.24 5.90 21.18
C LYS A 143 17.92 6.31 20.52
N SER A 144 17.43 5.51 19.57
CA SER A 144 16.22 5.78 18.78
C SER A 144 16.27 7.06 17.93
N VAL A 145 17.47 7.56 17.63
CA VAL A 145 17.68 8.67 16.69
C VAL A 145 17.53 8.12 15.28
N ARG A 146 16.73 8.82 14.44
CA ARG A 146 16.44 8.41 13.07
C ARG A 146 17.47 8.98 12.10
N TYR A 147 18.03 8.12 11.24
CA TYR A 147 19.03 8.48 10.24
C TYR A 147 18.56 8.11 8.84
N TYR A 148 18.64 9.07 7.91
CA TYR A 148 18.08 8.97 6.56
C TYR A 148 19.01 9.48 5.45
N HIS A 149 20.14 10.10 5.81
CA HIS A 149 21.10 10.54 4.80
C HIS A 149 21.79 9.33 4.18
N GLN A 150 21.97 9.37 2.86
CA GLN A 150 22.54 8.27 2.09
C GLN A 150 23.87 7.78 2.69
N SER A 151 24.80 8.69 2.97
CA SER A 151 26.11 8.34 3.51
C SER A 151 26.03 7.65 4.89
N GLN A 152 25.05 8.03 5.73
CA GLN A 152 24.85 7.41 7.03
C GLN A 152 24.29 6.00 6.90
N VAL A 153 23.28 5.84 6.03
CA VAL A 153 22.66 4.53 5.76
C VAL A 153 23.68 3.58 5.13
N GLU A 154 24.46 4.04 4.15
CA GLU A 154 25.50 3.23 3.50
C GLU A 154 26.61 2.81 4.48
N ALA A 155 27.08 3.73 5.33
CA ALA A 155 28.07 3.41 6.35
C ALA A 155 27.52 2.37 7.35
N PHE A 156 26.31 2.59 7.84
CA PHE A 156 25.63 1.67 8.75
C PHE A 156 25.45 0.27 8.17
N LEU A 157 25.02 0.16 6.91
CA LEU A 157 24.88 -1.14 6.25
C LEU A 157 26.25 -1.82 6.07
N THR A 158 27.29 -1.06 5.73
CA THR A 158 28.66 -1.58 5.58
C THR A 158 29.18 -2.18 6.88
N GLU A 159 28.93 -1.53 8.02
CA GLU A 159 29.28 -2.04 9.36
C GLU A 159 28.61 -3.38 9.68
N HIS A 160 27.45 -3.65 9.07
CA HIS A 160 26.68 -4.87 9.23
C HIS A 160 26.84 -5.84 8.04
N GLY A 161 27.86 -5.64 7.20
CA GLY A 161 28.18 -6.54 6.09
C GLY A 161 27.15 -6.56 4.96
N LYS A 162 26.40 -5.47 4.77
CA LYS A 162 25.39 -5.30 3.72
C LYS A 162 25.64 -4.04 2.90
N THR A 163 25.03 -3.97 1.73
CA THR A 163 24.99 -2.78 0.88
C THR A 163 23.56 -2.28 0.69
N ALA A 164 23.41 -1.00 0.36
CA ALA A 164 22.09 -0.42 0.06
C ALA A 164 21.40 -1.14 -1.12
N ASP A 165 22.16 -1.59 -2.12
CA ASP A 165 21.63 -2.33 -3.27
C ASP A 165 21.12 -3.73 -2.90
N GLU A 166 21.79 -4.43 -1.97
CA GLU A 166 21.31 -5.72 -1.47
C GLU A 166 20.00 -5.57 -0.69
N ILE A 167 19.93 -4.60 0.23
CA ILE A 167 18.72 -4.31 0.99
C ILE A 167 17.58 -3.91 0.05
N ARG A 168 17.87 -3.09 -0.97
CA ARG A 168 16.90 -2.71 -1.99
C ARG A 168 16.34 -3.93 -2.73
N ARG A 169 17.20 -4.85 -3.17
CA ARG A 169 16.77 -6.06 -3.86
C ARG A 169 15.92 -6.95 -2.96
N GLU A 170 16.32 -7.15 -1.71
CA GLU A 170 15.57 -7.93 -0.72
C GLU A 170 14.18 -7.32 -0.49
N ALA A 171 14.10 -6.00 -0.32
CA ALA A 171 12.83 -5.30 -0.15
C ALA A 171 11.95 -5.38 -1.41
N ASP A 172 12.52 -5.29 -2.62
CA ASP A 172 11.79 -5.42 -3.88
C ASP A 172 11.23 -6.84 -4.07
N GLU A 173 11.98 -7.86 -3.65
CA GLU A 173 11.51 -9.25 -3.63
C GLU A 173 10.36 -9.45 -2.64
N ILE A 174 10.44 -8.86 -1.44
CA ILE A 174 9.35 -8.89 -0.45
C ILE A 174 8.12 -8.14 -0.99
N LEU A 175 8.30 -6.97 -1.59
CA LEU A 175 7.22 -6.20 -2.20
C LEU A 175 6.51 -7.05 -3.26
N ARG A 176 7.26 -7.64 -4.19
CA ARG A 176 6.71 -8.44 -5.28
C ARG A 176 6.07 -9.74 -4.79
N HIS A 177 6.84 -10.57 -4.10
CA HIS A 177 6.47 -11.95 -3.83
C HIS A 177 5.70 -12.16 -2.53
N LYS A 178 5.64 -11.15 -1.66
CA LYS A 178 4.78 -11.17 -0.47
C LYS A 178 3.64 -10.18 -0.59
N VAL A 179 3.93 -8.89 -0.71
CA VAL A 179 2.92 -7.82 -0.59
C VAL A 179 1.95 -7.83 -1.79
N LEU A 180 2.47 -7.82 -3.02
CA LEU A 180 1.65 -7.83 -4.24
C LEU A 180 1.06 -9.22 -4.53
N ALA A 181 1.78 -10.29 -4.16
CA ALA A 181 1.25 -11.66 -4.25
C ALA A 181 0.04 -11.86 -3.35
N ASP A 182 0.11 -11.40 -2.11
CA ASP A 182 -1.02 -11.47 -1.19
C ASP A 182 -2.20 -10.64 -1.71
N TRP A 183 -1.97 -9.41 -2.21
CA TRP A 183 -3.01 -8.59 -2.83
C TRP A 183 -3.73 -9.30 -3.98
N THR A 184 -2.97 -9.81 -4.95
CA THR A 184 -3.51 -10.50 -6.14
C THR A 184 -4.20 -11.82 -5.79
N SER A 185 -3.93 -12.41 -4.62
CA SER A 185 -4.63 -13.60 -4.13
C SER A 185 -6.04 -13.31 -3.59
N ILE A 186 -6.28 -12.09 -3.10
CA ILE A 186 -7.55 -11.70 -2.45
C ILE A 186 -8.41 -10.75 -3.28
N TYR A 187 -7.79 -10.11 -4.27
CA TYR A 187 -8.41 -9.14 -5.16
C TYR A 187 -8.21 -9.59 -6.60
N ALA A 188 -9.27 -9.52 -7.42
CA ALA A 188 -9.20 -9.83 -8.84
C ALA A 188 -8.52 -8.67 -9.58
N SER A 189 -7.21 -8.54 -9.37
CA SER A 189 -6.39 -7.46 -9.90
C SER A 189 -6.34 -7.47 -11.43
N ARG A 190 -6.30 -6.28 -12.03
CA ARG A 190 -5.99 -6.10 -13.46
C ARG A 190 -4.49 -6.19 -13.73
N PHE A 191 -3.69 -6.13 -12.68
CA PHE A 191 -2.24 -6.12 -12.70
C PHE A 191 -1.71 -7.46 -12.19
N SER A 192 -0.40 -7.64 -12.30
CA SER A 192 0.28 -8.87 -11.90
C SER A 192 1.60 -8.56 -11.24
N LEU A 193 2.27 -9.59 -10.73
CA LEU A 193 3.59 -9.44 -10.12
C LEU A 193 4.61 -8.84 -11.08
N ASP A 194 4.48 -9.10 -12.38
CA ASP A 194 5.42 -8.67 -13.42
C ASP A 194 4.94 -7.46 -14.23
N ASN A 195 3.67 -7.08 -14.09
CA ASN A 195 3.11 -5.90 -14.71
C ASN A 195 2.33 -5.11 -13.66
N TRP A 196 2.98 -4.11 -13.07
CA TRP A 196 2.39 -3.25 -12.05
C TRP A 196 1.49 -2.18 -12.64
N GLY A 197 1.46 -2.00 -13.96
CA GLY A 197 0.76 -0.91 -14.65
C GLY A 197 1.63 0.33 -14.81
N GLU A 198 0.98 1.48 -14.95
CA GLU A 198 1.64 2.78 -15.14
C GLU A 198 2.13 3.32 -13.80
N VAL A 199 3.34 2.92 -13.39
CA VAL A 199 3.98 3.38 -12.14
C VAL A 199 5.47 3.63 -12.37
N THR A 200 5.96 4.75 -11.84
CA THR A 200 7.39 5.07 -11.84
C THR A 200 7.96 4.85 -10.44
N VAL A 201 9.05 4.06 -10.33
CA VAL A 201 9.76 3.86 -9.06
C VAL A 201 10.95 4.79 -8.98
N LYS A 202 11.10 5.50 -7.86
CA LYS A 202 12.20 6.44 -7.63
C LYS A 202 12.80 6.25 -6.25
N ASP A 203 14.12 6.10 -6.18
CA ASP A 203 14.85 6.17 -4.91
C ASP A 203 14.95 7.63 -4.44
N ILE A 204 14.60 7.86 -3.18
CA ILE A 204 14.69 9.16 -2.53
C ILE A 204 15.61 9.05 -1.32
N TRP A 205 16.67 9.86 -1.35
CA TRP A 205 17.52 10.12 -0.20
C TRP A 205 17.19 11.50 0.35
N ARG A 206 16.99 11.60 1.66
CA ARG A 206 16.78 12.90 2.29
C ARG A 206 18.12 13.63 2.37
N THR A 207 18.17 14.81 1.80
CA THR A 207 19.38 15.65 1.75
C THR A 207 19.43 16.68 2.88
N GLU A 208 18.29 16.96 3.55
CA GLU A 208 18.14 17.89 4.69
C GLU A 208 17.13 17.30 5.68
#